data_AF-A0A7X7ZUJ2-F1
#
_entry.id   AF-A0A7X7ZUJ2-F1
#
_cell.length_a   1.000
_cell.length_b   1.000
_cell.length_c   1.000
_cell.angle_alpha   90.00
_cell.angle_beta   90.00
_cell.angle_gamma   90.00
#
_symmetry.space_group_name_H-M   'P 1'
#
loop_
_entity.id
_entity.type
_entity.pdbx_description
1 polymer ?
#
loop_
_entity_poly.entity_id
_entity_poly.type
_entity_poly.pdbx_seq_one_letter_code
_entity_poly.pdbx_strand_id
1 'polypeptide(L)'
;EMLVMDDGWFGKRNNDNCSLGDWVVNEEKIKGGLKYLVDEVNRLGMDFGIWFEPEMVSPDSDLYRAHPDWCIHIEGRTPGLSRNQLVLDLTNPEVVETVYGMLKKILSEANIRYVKWDMNRPLTDLGSNYLPPERQGEISHRYVLAVYRMLERLTTDFPHILVEGCSGGGARFDPGILYYCPQIWCSDDTDAIERLIIQRGTAMVYPLSTIGAHVSDCPNHVLGRTTPFETRGYVALAGTFGYELDVTRIPKEDREMIPEQVKMYHRYNDLIREGDYYRIADYGENRLYDAWMVVSKDKREALVTYIQVMQRPNYKSRRIRLKGLDENTVYRDEQTGETYTGSALMYAGINMTGLHGDFKGKLIHLTAV
;
A
#
# COMPACT_ATOMS: atom_id res chain seq x y z
N GLU A 1 8.31 14.41 1.37
CA GLU A 1 9.27 13.36 1.76
C GLU A 1 9.67 12.51 0.57
N MET A 2 8.72 11.98 -0.21
CA MET A 2 9.03 11.15 -1.37
C MET A 2 8.03 11.36 -2.51
N LEU A 3 8.49 11.21 -3.76
CA LEU A 3 7.65 11.03 -4.94
C LEU A 3 7.91 9.64 -5.53
N VAL A 4 6.84 8.87 -5.78
CA VAL A 4 6.95 7.55 -6.41
C VAL A 4 6.41 7.62 -7.83
N MET A 5 7.23 7.22 -8.80
CA MET A 5 6.82 7.07 -10.20
C MET A 5 6.33 5.64 -10.45
N ASP A 6 5.03 5.50 -10.69
CA ASP A 6 4.36 4.21 -10.91
C ASP A 6 4.48 3.74 -12.39
N ASP A 7 3.65 2.80 -12.84
CA ASP A 7 3.70 2.18 -14.19
C ASP A 7 3.73 3.24 -15.33
N GLY A 8 4.42 2.90 -16.43
CA GLY A 8 4.45 3.70 -17.65
C GLY A 8 5.79 4.38 -17.96
N TRP A 9 6.79 4.30 -17.08
CA TRP A 9 8.08 4.99 -17.26
C TRP A 9 9.05 4.31 -18.24
N PHE A 10 8.79 3.06 -18.60
CA PHE A 10 9.71 2.18 -19.34
C PHE A 10 9.20 1.83 -20.74
N GLY A 11 10.11 1.34 -21.59
CA GLY A 11 9.83 0.86 -22.95
C GLY A 11 8.92 1.82 -23.73
N LYS A 12 7.81 1.31 -24.28
CA LYS A 12 6.74 2.08 -24.95
C LYS A 12 5.41 1.97 -24.19
N ARG A 13 5.47 1.86 -22.86
CA ARG A 13 4.36 1.57 -21.95
C ARG A 13 3.33 2.71 -21.87
N ASN A 14 2.52 2.88 -22.91
CA ASN A 14 1.43 3.88 -22.97
C ASN A 14 0.06 3.30 -22.54
N ASN A 15 0.03 1.99 -22.31
CA ASN A 15 -1.12 1.19 -21.92
C ASN A 15 -0.59 -0.09 -21.24
N ASP A 16 -1.49 -0.93 -20.75
CA ASP A 16 -1.15 -2.17 -20.04
C ASP A 16 -0.84 -3.37 -20.96
N ASN A 17 -0.84 -3.20 -22.28
CA ASN A 17 -0.75 -4.31 -23.24
C ASN A 17 0.63 -4.53 -23.88
N CYS A 18 1.66 -3.76 -23.48
CA CYS A 18 3.01 -3.84 -24.06
C CYS A 18 4.12 -3.57 -23.03
N SER A 19 5.37 -3.77 -23.45
CA SER A 19 6.62 -3.36 -22.79
C SER A 19 7.02 -4.04 -21.47
N LEU A 20 6.18 -4.85 -20.82
CA LEU A 20 6.67 -5.61 -19.65
C LEU A 20 7.82 -6.53 -20.08
N GLY A 21 8.89 -6.54 -19.29
CA GLY A 21 10.17 -7.17 -19.64
C GLY A 21 11.21 -6.19 -20.20
N ASP A 22 10.79 -5.03 -20.73
CA ASP A 22 11.69 -4.03 -21.31
C ASP A 22 11.96 -2.89 -20.30
N TRP A 23 12.71 -3.18 -19.24
CA TRP A 23 13.06 -2.23 -18.17
C TRP A 23 14.11 -1.20 -18.60
N VAL A 24 13.79 -0.41 -19.61
CA VAL A 24 14.59 0.69 -20.16
C VAL A 24 13.79 1.98 -20.12
N VAL A 25 14.42 3.09 -19.77
CA VAL A 25 13.72 4.39 -19.60
C VAL A 25 13.09 4.86 -20.91
N ASN A 26 11.82 5.25 -20.87
CA ASN A 26 11.14 5.90 -21.98
C ASN A 26 11.51 7.39 -22.01
N GLU A 27 12.51 7.75 -22.82
CA GLU A 27 12.97 9.15 -22.93
C GLU A 27 12.03 10.05 -23.75
N GLU A 28 11.02 9.51 -24.45
CA GLU A 28 9.98 10.33 -25.07
C GLU A 28 9.09 10.97 -23.99
N LYS A 29 8.82 10.23 -22.91
CA LYS A 29 8.11 10.71 -21.71
C LYS A 29 9.03 11.46 -20.76
N ILE A 30 10.18 10.87 -20.44
CA ILE A 30 11.13 11.37 -19.45
C ILE A 30 12.31 12.02 -20.18
N LYS A 31 12.05 13.20 -20.75
CA LYS A 31 13.07 13.95 -21.49
C LYS A 31 14.25 14.28 -20.56
N GLY A 32 15.46 13.92 -20.98
CA GLY A 32 16.67 14.04 -20.16
C GLY A 32 17.01 12.80 -19.33
N GLY A 33 16.18 11.75 -19.40
CA GLY A 33 16.43 10.46 -18.75
C GLY A 33 16.05 10.44 -17.27
N LEU A 34 16.07 9.24 -16.69
CA LEU A 34 15.65 9.00 -15.32
C LEU A 34 16.50 9.77 -14.30
N LYS A 35 17.82 9.78 -14.48
CA LYS A 35 18.72 10.49 -13.56
C LYS A 35 18.38 11.97 -13.43
N TYR A 36 18.10 12.65 -14.54
CA TYR A 36 17.74 14.07 -14.52
C TYR A 36 16.44 14.31 -13.73
N LEU A 37 15.41 13.48 -13.95
CA LEU A 37 14.16 13.55 -13.18
C LEU A 37 14.40 13.38 -11.68
N VAL A 38 15.17 12.34 -11.30
CA VAL A 38 15.48 12.05 -9.90
C VAL A 38 16.27 13.18 -9.25
N ASP A 39 17.27 13.73 -9.95
CA ASP A 39 18.07 14.86 -9.46
C ASP A 39 17.19 16.10 -9.21
N GLU A 40 16.22 16.40 -10.08
CA GLU A 40 15.30 17.52 -9.89
C GLU A 40 14.34 17.29 -8.71
N VAL A 41 13.85 16.07 -8.52
CA VAL A 41 13.02 15.72 -7.34
C VAL A 41 13.84 15.86 -6.05
N ASN A 42 15.09 15.39 -6.05
CA ASN A 42 16.00 15.55 -4.92
C ASN A 42 16.34 17.02 -4.65
N ARG A 43 16.46 17.86 -5.68
CA ARG A 43 16.69 19.32 -5.54
C ARG A 43 15.51 20.04 -4.86
N LEU A 44 14.31 19.46 -4.93
CA LEU A 44 13.14 19.92 -4.17
C LEU A 44 13.11 19.40 -2.72
N GLY A 45 14.11 18.61 -2.31
CA GLY A 45 14.22 18.04 -0.97
C GLY A 45 13.36 16.79 -0.75
N MET A 46 13.01 16.07 -1.83
CA MET A 46 12.24 14.83 -1.76
C MET A 46 13.05 13.64 -2.25
N ASP A 47 12.83 12.48 -1.64
CA ASP A 47 13.29 11.19 -2.15
C ASP A 47 12.50 10.77 -3.39
N PHE A 48 13.05 9.81 -4.13
CA PHE A 48 12.42 9.25 -5.32
C PHE A 48 12.22 7.74 -5.19
N GLY A 49 11.03 7.29 -5.57
CA GLY A 49 10.67 5.88 -5.68
C GLY A 49 10.26 5.51 -7.10
N ILE A 50 10.35 4.22 -7.43
CA ILE A 50 10.05 3.71 -8.77
C ILE A 50 9.31 2.37 -8.72
N TRP A 51 8.44 2.12 -9.69
CA TRP A 51 7.70 0.86 -9.81
C TRP A 51 8.38 -0.14 -10.76
N PHE A 52 8.28 -1.43 -10.43
CA PHE A 52 8.68 -2.56 -11.27
C PHE A 52 7.68 -3.71 -11.13
N GLU A 53 7.55 -4.52 -12.19
CA GLU A 53 6.81 -5.79 -12.19
C GLU A 53 7.68 -6.92 -12.79
N PRO A 54 8.79 -7.26 -12.13
CA PRO A 54 9.90 -8.02 -12.73
C PRO A 54 9.55 -9.46 -13.10
N GLU A 55 8.45 -9.98 -12.56
CA GLU A 55 7.98 -11.34 -12.79
C GLU A 55 7.28 -11.50 -14.16
N MET A 56 7.03 -10.41 -14.89
CA MET A 56 6.13 -10.38 -16.05
C MET A 56 6.80 -9.98 -17.35
N VAL A 57 6.17 -10.40 -18.45
CA VAL A 57 6.56 -10.04 -19.81
C VAL A 57 5.34 -9.86 -20.70
N SER A 58 5.37 -8.87 -21.59
CA SER A 58 4.31 -8.66 -22.58
C SER A 58 4.66 -9.36 -23.90
N PRO A 59 3.69 -9.95 -24.63
CA PRO A 59 3.94 -10.44 -25.99
C PRO A 59 4.48 -9.36 -26.93
N ASP A 60 4.04 -8.11 -26.76
CA ASP A 60 4.65 -6.94 -27.40
C ASP A 60 5.75 -6.33 -26.50
N SER A 61 6.89 -7.00 -26.45
CA SER A 61 8.14 -6.54 -25.82
C SER A 61 9.34 -7.02 -26.61
N ASP A 62 10.47 -6.33 -26.50
CA ASP A 62 11.74 -6.78 -27.09
C ASP A 62 12.22 -8.05 -26.40
N LEU A 63 12.03 -8.17 -25.08
CA LEU A 63 12.35 -9.40 -24.34
C LEU A 63 11.63 -10.62 -24.90
N TYR A 64 10.31 -10.55 -25.11
CA TYR A 64 9.53 -11.66 -25.64
C TYR A 64 9.90 -11.99 -27.10
N ARG A 65 10.17 -10.97 -27.92
CA ARG A 65 10.62 -11.20 -29.31
C ARG A 65 11.96 -11.92 -29.38
N ALA A 66 12.88 -11.60 -28.47
CA ALA A 66 14.19 -12.23 -28.39
C ALA A 66 14.11 -13.64 -27.76
N HIS A 67 13.26 -13.82 -26.76
CA HIS A 67 13.16 -15.02 -25.94
C HIS A 67 11.70 -15.45 -25.69
N PRO A 68 10.97 -15.90 -26.72
CA PRO A 68 9.57 -16.30 -26.58
C PRO A 68 9.40 -17.54 -25.68
N ASP A 69 10.45 -18.34 -25.52
CA ASP A 69 10.51 -19.55 -24.69
C ASP A 69 10.71 -19.27 -23.20
N TRP A 70 10.98 -18.02 -22.79
CA TRP A 70 11.22 -17.63 -21.40
C TRP A 70 9.95 -17.44 -20.57
N CYS A 71 8.77 -17.66 -21.13
CA CYS A 71 7.50 -17.58 -20.41
C CYS A 71 7.08 -18.93 -19.87
N ILE A 72 6.34 -18.95 -18.77
CA ILE A 72 5.59 -20.14 -18.34
C ILE A 72 4.56 -20.47 -19.43
N HIS A 73 4.65 -21.67 -19.99
CA HIS A 73 3.69 -22.18 -20.97
C HIS A 73 3.77 -23.70 -21.09
N ILE A 74 2.71 -24.28 -21.65
CA ILE A 74 2.69 -25.69 -22.02
C ILE A 74 3.03 -25.80 -23.51
N GLU A 75 4.06 -26.58 -23.85
CA GLU A 75 4.47 -26.83 -25.23
C GLU A 75 3.27 -27.25 -26.11
N GLY A 76 3.17 -26.65 -27.30
CA GLY A 76 2.08 -26.90 -28.25
C GLY A 76 0.73 -26.26 -27.89
N ARG A 77 0.66 -25.43 -26.83
CA ARG A 77 -0.55 -24.69 -26.45
C ARG A 77 -0.32 -23.18 -26.48
N THR A 78 -1.30 -22.44 -26.98
CA THR A 78 -1.30 -20.98 -26.89
C THR A 78 -1.46 -20.56 -25.42
N PRO A 79 -0.53 -19.77 -24.85
CA PRO A 79 -0.63 -19.31 -23.46
C PRO A 79 -1.84 -18.39 -23.24
N GLY A 80 -2.49 -18.51 -22.08
CA GLY A 80 -3.56 -17.61 -21.68
C GLY A 80 -3.02 -16.24 -21.25
N LEU A 81 -3.59 -15.16 -21.79
CA LEU A 81 -3.31 -13.80 -21.34
C LEU A 81 -4.26 -13.41 -20.20
N SER A 82 -3.72 -12.72 -19.22
CA SER A 82 -4.45 -11.98 -18.19
C SER A 82 -3.80 -10.62 -18.08
N ARG A 83 -4.59 -9.53 -18.08
CA ARG A 83 -4.08 -8.15 -18.23
C ARG A 83 -3.09 -7.99 -19.41
N ASN A 84 -3.34 -8.70 -20.51
CA ASN A 84 -2.50 -8.69 -21.73
C ASN A 84 -1.00 -9.04 -21.54
N GLN A 85 -0.64 -9.72 -20.45
CA GLN A 85 0.74 -10.07 -20.13
C GLN A 85 0.89 -11.58 -19.85
N LEU A 86 2.12 -12.08 -19.79
CA LEU A 86 2.52 -13.44 -19.44
C LEU A 86 3.47 -13.41 -18.22
N VAL A 87 3.67 -14.57 -17.59
CA VAL A 87 4.58 -14.74 -16.47
C VAL A 87 5.90 -15.33 -16.97
N LEU A 88 7.03 -14.75 -16.56
CA LEU A 88 8.35 -15.28 -16.86
C LEU A 88 8.60 -16.59 -16.11
N ASP A 89 9.26 -17.55 -16.77
CA ASP A 89 9.67 -18.81 -16.16
C ASP A 89 10.93 -18.62 -15.32
N LEU A 90 10.72 -18.18 -14.08
CA LEU A 90 11.81 -17.96 -13.11
C LEU A 90 12.45 -19.27 -12.61
N THR A 91 12.01 -20.43 -13.08
CA THR A 91 12.75 -21.69 -12.83
C THR A 91 14.05 -21.75 -13.63
N ASN A 92 14.13 -21.01 -14.74
CA ASN A 92 15.34 -20.79 -15.52
C ASN A 92 16.23 -19.71 -14.87
N PRO A 93 17.45 -20.05 -14.39
CA PRO A 93 18.36 -19.09 -13.80
C PRO A 93 18.76 -17.94 -14.73
N GLU A 94 18.81 -18.16 -16.05
CA GLU A 94 19.16 -17.12 -17.02
C GLU A 94 18.11 -16.00 -17.07
N VAL A 95 16.82 -16.36 -16.96
CA VAL A 95 15.71 -15.40 -16.86
C VAL A 95 15.89 -14.54 -15.61
N VAL A 96 16.17 -15.19 -14.47
CA VAL A 96 16.38 -14.50 -13.18
C VAL A 96 17.57 -13.53 -13.26
N GLU A 97 18.72 -13.95 -13.78
CA GLU A 97 19.89 -13.09 -13.90
C GLU A 97 19.66 -11.92 -14.87
N THR A 98 18.97 -12.16 -15.98
CA THR A 98 18.69 -11.14 -16.99
C THR A 98 17.76 -10.07 -16.42
N VAL A 99 16.61 -10.46 -15.86
CA VAL A 99 15.65 -9.53 -15.27
C VAL A 99 16.28 -8.77 -14.10
N TYR A 100 16.96 -9.48 -13.19
CA TYR A 100 17.60 -8.82 -12.04
C TYR A 100 18.69 -7.85 -12.49
N GLY A 101 19.47 -8.21 -13.53
CA GLY A 101 20.47 -7.32 -14.13
C GLY A 101 19.87 -6.01 -14.67
N MET A 102 18.69 -6.08 -15.29
CA MET A 102 17.97 -4.89 -15.76
C MET A 102 17.53 -3.99 -14.60
N LEU A 103 16.93 -4.56 -13.55
CA LEU A 103 16.55 -3.82 -12.34
C LEU A 103 17.77 -3.18 -11.69
N LYS A 104 18.83 -3.96 -11.46
CA LYS A 104 20.08 -3.50 -10.85
C LYS A 104 20.70 -2.35 -11.60
N LYS A 105 20.67 -2.38 -12.95
CA LYS A 105 21.16 -1.30 -13.79
C LYS A 105 20.41 0.00 -13.51
N ILE A 106 19.07 -0.02 -13.58
CA ILE A 106 18.23 1.16 -13.33
C ILE A 106 18.43 1.69 -11.90
N LEU A 107 18.42 0.80 -10.91
CA LEU A 107 18.62 1.17 -9.50
C LEU A 107 20.02 1.75 -9.21
N SER A 108 21.01 1.49 -10.07
CA SER A 108 22.37 2.05 -9.94
C SER A 108 22.57 3.38 -10.66
N GLU A 109 21.65 3.79 -11.55
CA GLU A 109 21.80 4.96 -12.41
C GLU A 109 21.26 6.25 -11.79
N ALA A 110 20.42 6.16 -10.75
CA ALA A 110 19.80 7.30 -10.09
C ALA A 110 19.68 7.09 -8.57
N ASN A 111 19.54 8.19 -7.81
CA ASN A 111 19.37 8.15 -6.35
C ASN A 111 17.93 7.73 -5.97
N ILE A 112 17.63 6.45 -6.16
CA ILE A 112 16.35 5.83 -5.83
C ILE A 112 16.39 5.35 -4.38
N ARG A 113 15.33 5.63 -3.62
CA ARG A 113 15.18 5.27 -2.21
C ARG A 113 14.02 4.33 -1.95
N TYR A 114 13.23 4.04 -2.96
CA TYR A 114 12.03 3.22 -2.84
C TYR A 114 11.74 2.43 -4.11
N VAL A 115 11.28 1.19 -3.95
CA VAL A 115 10.79 0.33 -5.03
C VAL A 115 9.41 -0.20 -4.68
N LYS A 116 8.42 0.03 -5.56
CA LYS A 116 7.16 -0.72 -5.55
C LYS A 116 7.33 -1.95 -6.45
N TRP A 117 7.42 -3.12 -5.85
CA TRP A 117 7.56 -4.41 -6.55
C TRP A 117 6.20 -5.05 -6.73
N ASP A 118 5.68 -5.07 -7.95
CA ASP A 118 4.32 -5.48 -8.27
C ASP A 118 4.23 -6.84 -8.98
N MET A 119 3.02 -7.39 -9.03
CA MET A 119 2.66 -8.62 -9.73
C MET A 119 1.16 -8.71 -10.02
N ASN A 120 0.75 -8.50 -11.28
CA ASN A 120 -0.63 -8.22 -11.67
C ASN A 120 -1.37 -9.36 -12.38
N ARG A 121 -0.87 -10.61 -12.31
CA ARG A 121 -1.64 -11.77 -12.79
C ARG A 121 -1.26 -13.08 -12.11
N PRO A 122 -2.20 -14.04 -11.95
CA PRO A 122 -1.85 -15.37 -11.47
C PRO A 122 -1.03 -16.16 -12.51
N LEU A 123 -0.31 -17.16 -12.02
CA LEU A 123 0.32 -18.18 -12.86
C LEU A 123 -0.78 -19.02 -13.54
N THR A 124 -0.70 -19.17 -14.85
CA THR A 124 -1.55 -20.09 -15.64
C THR A 124 -0.65 -20.95 -16.53
N ASP A 125 -1.23 -21.95 -17.19
CA ASP A 125 -0.53 -22.73 -18.21
C ASP A 125 0.81 -23.30 -17.73
N LEU A 126 0.82 -23.86 -16.51
CA LEU A 126 2.03 -24.27 -15.77
C LEU A 126 2.83 -25.34 -16.53
N GLY A 127 3.77 -24.87 -17.33
CA GLY A 127 4.82 -25.65 -17.96
C GLY A 127 6.10 -24.81 -18.09
N SER A 128 7.23 -25.49 -18.16
CA SER A 128 8.56 -24.89 -18.23
C SER A 128 9.37 -25.60 -19.31
N ASN A 129 9.98 -24.83 -20.22
CA ASN A 129 10.92 -25.36 -21.20
C ASN A 129 12.31 -25.65 -20.61
N TYR A 130 12.59 -25.09 -19.43
CA TYR A 130 13.86 -25.30 -18.73
C TYR A 130 13.87 -26.58 -17.90
N LEU A 131 12.74 -26.93 -17.27
CA LEU A 131 12.64 -28.14 -16.45
C LEU A 131 12.38 -29.39 -17.30
N PRO A 132 12.98 -30.54 -16.95
CA PRO A 132 12.65 -31.80 -17.62
C PRO A 132 11.23 -32.27 -17.24
N PRO A 133 10.59 -33.16 -18.04
CA PRO A 133 9.20 -33.55 -17.86
C PRO A 133 8.84 -34.06 -16.45
N GLU A 134 9.73 -34.79 -15.81
CA GLU A 134 9.54 -35.36 -14.47
C GLU A 134 9.55 -34.31 -13.34
N ARG A 135 9.90 -33.05 -13.64
CA ARG A 135 10.05 -31.96 -12.67
C ARG A 135 9.08 -30.81 -12.89
N GLN A 136 8.17 -30.92 -13.85
CA GLN A 136 7.16 -29.89 -14.14
C GLN A 136 6.27 -29.59 -12.91
N GLY A 137 6.07 -30.57 -12.03
CA GLY A 137 5.36 -30.37 -10.76
C GLY A 137 6.07 -29.45 -9.74
N GLU A 138 7.34 -29.09 -9.97
CA GLU A 138 8.13 -28.23 -9.09
C GLU A 138 8.00 -26.73 -9.41
N ILE A 139 7.36 -26.36 -10.55
CA ILE A 139 7.37 -24.98 -11.09
C ILE A 139 6.93 -23.95 -10.05
N SER A 140 5.74 -24.11 -9.47
CA SER A 140 5.16 -23.11 -8.56
C SER A 140 6.06 -22.83 -7.35
N HIS A 141 6.67 -23.87 -6.77
CA HIS A 141 7.56 -23.69 -5.63
C HIS A 141 8.91 -23.08 -6.05
N ARG A 142 9.50 -23.55 -7.15
CA ARG A 142 10.77 -23.01 -7.69
C ARG A 142 10.64 -21.55 -8.10
N TYR A 143 9.50 -21.18 -8.66
CA TYR A 143 9.15 -19.81 -8.99
C TYR A 143 9.18 -18.91 -7.75
N VAL A 144 8.48 -19.29 -6.67
CA VAL A 144 8.47 -18.52 -5.41
C VAL A 144 9.88 -18.43 -4.82
N LEU A 145 10.66 -19.52 -4.83
CA LEU A 145 12.06 -19.48 -4.39
C LEU A 145 12.91 -18.52 -5.23
N ALA A 146 12.63 -18.37 -6.52
CA ALA A 146 13.32 -17.42 -7.39
C ALA A 146 12.95 -15.97 -7.06
N VAL A 147 11.66 -15.68 -6.82
CA VAL A 147 11.20 -14.38 -6.32
C VAL A 147 11.93 -14.00 -5.03
N TYR A 148 11.98 -14.92 -4.05
CA TYR A 148 12.73 -14.69 -2.81
C TYR A 148 14.22 -14.44 -3.04
N ARG A 149 14.87 -15.19 -3.95
CA ARG A 149 16.28 -14.94 -4.29
C ARG A 149 16.49 -13.55 -4.91
N MET A 150 15.58 -13.07 -5.75
CA MET A 150 15.69 -11.74 -6.33
C MET A 150 15.47 -10.64 -5.28
N LEU A 151 14.50 -10.82 -4.38
CA LEU A 151 14.26 -9.88 -3.27
C LEU A 151 15.42 -9.85 -2.26
N GLU A 152 15.98 -11.00 -1.90
CA GLU A 152 17.19 -11.10 -1.04
C GLU A 152 18.37 -10.36 -1.69
N ARG A 153 18.58 -10.55 -3.00
CA ARG A 153 19.63 -9.83 -3.73
C ARG A 153 19.38 -8.34 -3.77
N LEU A 154 18.16 -7.90 -4.04
CA LEU A 154 17.83 -6.47 -4.12
C LEU A 154 18.07 -5.78 -2.77
N THR A 155 17.58 -6.38 -1.68
CA THR A 155 17.76 -5.84 -0.32
C THR A 155 19.21 -5.91 0.16
N THR A 156 20.00 -6.86 -0.32
CA THR A 156 21.45 -6.96 -0.03
C THR A 156 22.27 -5.95 -0.84
N ASP A 157 22.01 -5.84 -2.16
CA ASP A 157 22.73 -4.94 -3.06
C ASP A 157 22.37 -3.48 -2.77
N PHE A 158 21.13 -3.21 -2.35
CA PHE A 158 20.58 -1.87 -2.11
C PHE A 158 19.90 -1.76 -0.74
N PRO A 159 20.63 -1.89 0.38
CA PRO A 159 20.05 -1.90 1.73
C PRO A 159 19.46 -0.56 2.17
N HIS A 160 19.62 0.48 1.36
CA HIS A 160 19.07 1.82 1.58
C HIS A 160 17.77 2.08 0.80
N ILE A 161 17.30 1.10 0.02
CA ILE A 161 16.03 1.17 -0.72
C ILE A 161 14.96 0.49 0.12
N LEU A 162 13.87 1.22 0.39
CA LEU A 162 12.65 0.67 0.95
C LEU A 162 11.88 -0.08 -0.14
N VAL A 163 11.58 -1.37 0.07
CA VAL A 163 10.79 -2.16 -0.88
C VAL A 163 9.36 -2.28 -0.37
N GLU A 164 8.39 -1.82 -1.15
CA GLU A 164 6.98 -2.10 -0.94
C GLU A 164 6.54 -3.23 -1.87
N GLY A 165 5.99 -4.30 -1.28
CA GLY A 165 5.40 -5.39 -2.06
C GLY A 165 4.04 -4.98 -2.61
N CYS A 166 3.70 -5.47 -3.80
CA CYS A 166 2.40 -5.26 -4.42
C CYS A 166 2.07 -6.47 -5.30
N SER A 167 0.78 -6.79 -5.43
CA SER A 167 0.28 -7.79 -6.36
C SER A 167 -1.16 -7.45 -6.71
N GLY A 168 -1.37 -6.44 -7.57
CA GLY A 168 -2.70 -5.85 -7.80
C GLY A 168 -3.38 -5.48 -6.48
N GLY A 169 -2.66 -4.77 -5.62
CA GLY A 169 -2.97 -4.66 -4.20
C GLY A 169 -2.37 -5.79 -3.37
N GLY A 170 -3.14 -6.31 -2.41
CA GLY A 170 -2.67 -7.22 -1.37
C GLY A 170 -2.78 -8.71 -1.69
N ALA A 171 -2.80 -9.14 -2.96
CA ALA A 171 -2.96 -10.56 -3.29
C ALA A 171 -1.77 -11.43 -2.85
N ARG A 172 -0.64 -10.80 -2.50
CA ARG A 172 0.55 -11.42 -1.92
C ARG A 172 0.95 -10.77 -0.58
N PHE A 173 -0.05 -10.49 0.26
CA PHE A 173 0.14 -9.93 1.60
C PHE A 173 0.38 -11.05 2.63
N ASP A 174 1.63 -11.48 2.74
CA ASP A 174 2.02 -12.60 3.60
C ASP A 174 3.38 -12.39 4.32
N PRO A 175 3.66 -13.14 5.41
CA PRO A 175 4.91 -12.99 6.15
C PRO A 175 6.17 -13.28 5.34
N GLY A 176 6.08 -14.09 4.28
CA GLY A 176 7.22 -14.41 3.42
C GLY A 176 7.66 -13.21 2.59
N ILE A 177 6.72 -12.43 2.06
CA ILE A 177 7.02 -11.16 1.41
C ILE A 177 7.43 -10.10 2.43
N LEU A 178 6.78 -10.03 3.59
CA LEU A 178 7.12 -9.03 4.63
C LEU A 178 8.55 -9.14 5.17
N TYR A 179 9.19 -10.31 5.05
CA TYR A 179 10.61 -10.47 5.38
C TYR A 179 11.51 -9.55 4.54
N TYR A 180 11.16 -9.31 3.27
CA TYR A 180 11.92 -8.49 2.33
C TYR A 180 11.33 -7.09 2.14
N CYS A 181 10.00 -6.99 2.19
CA CYS A 181 9.26 -5.77 1.96
C CYS A 181 8.55 -5.37 3.27
N PRO A 182 9.10 -4.45 4.08
CA PRO A 182 8.52 -4.14 5.39
C PRO A 182 7.12 -3.50 5.32
N GLN A 183 6.65 -3.14 4.13
CA GLN A 183 5.28 -2.73 3.85
C GLN A 183 4.79 -3.31 2.52
N ILE A 184 3.48 -3.46 2.40
CA ILE A 184 2.81 -3.99 1.21
C ILE A 184 1.62 -3.11 0.87
N TRP A 185 1.45 -2.80 -0.41
CA TRP A 185 0.27 -2.14 -0.92
C TRP A 185 -0.97 -3.01 -0.67
N CYS A 186 -1.82 -2.58 0.26
CA CYS A 186 -2.81 -3.49 0.85
C CYS A 186 -3.98 -3.82 -0.10
N SER A 187 -4.38 -2.88 -0.97
CA SER A 187 -5.48 -3.06 -1.92
C SER A 187 -5.49 -1.92 -2.92
N ASP A 188 -5.74 -2.21 -4.19
CA ASP A 188 -6.03 -1.20 -5.21
C ASP A 188 -7.38 -0.50 -4.98
N ASP A 189 -8.26 -1.10 -4.18
CA ASP A 189 -9.42 -0.39 -3.66
C ASP A 189 -8.98 0.62 -2.60
N THR A 190 -8.88 1.88 -2.99
CA THR A 190 -8.53 3.03 -2.14
C THR A 190 -9.75 3.78 -1.61
N ASP A 191 -10.97 3.26 -1.75
CA ASP A 191 -12.15 3.91 -1.17
C ASP A 191 -12.11 3.85 0.36
N ALA A 192 -12.24 5.00 1.01
CA ALA A 192 -12.13 5.10 2.47
C ALA A 192 -13.08 4.18 3.24
N ILE A 193 -14.24 3.82 2.69
CA ILE A 193 -15.23 2.97 3.36
C ILE A 193 -14.95 1.48 3.12
N GLU A 194 -14.57 1.06 1.92
CA GLU A 194 -14.13 -0.33 1.69
C GLU A 194 -12.85 -0.62 2.48
N ARG A 195 -11.92 0.35 2.52
CA ARG A 195 -10.68 0.27 3.31
C ARG A 195 -10.91 0.02 4.79
N LEU A 196 -12.07 0.37 5.37
CA LEU A 196 -12.39 0.04 6.77
C LEU A 196 -12.38 -1.48 7.00
N ILE A 197 -13.02 -2.23 6.11
CA ILE A 197 -13.11 -3.69 6.22
C ILE A 197 -11.77 -4.32 5.86
N ILE A 198 -11.15 -3.86 4.77
CA ILE A 198 -9.88 -4.39 4.25
C ILE A 198 -8.76 -4.21 5.28
N GLN A 199 -8.55 -2.99 5.79
CA GLN A 199 -7.49 -2.71 6.76
C GLN A 199 -7.76 -3.41 8.08
N ARG A 200 -9.01 -3.44 8.56
CA ARG A 200 -9.38 -4.17 9.78
C ARG A 200 -9.07 -5.66 9.68
N GLY A 201 -9.45 -6.29 8.56
CA GLY A 201 -9.21 -7.70 8.31
C GLY A 201 -7.72 -8.02 8.24
N THR A 202 -6.96 -7.19 7.51
CA THR A 202 -5.49 -7.28 7.41
C THR A 202 -4.83 -7.13 8.78
N ALA A 203 -5.30 -6.16 9.58
CA ALA A 203 -4.80 -5.88 10.93
C ALA A 203 -5.17 -6.95 11.98
N MET A 204 -5.86 -8.03 11.59
CA MET A 204 -6.01 -9.21 12.46
C MET A 204 -4.70 -10.00 12.56
N VAL A 205 -3.87 -9.96 11.53
CA VAL A 205 -2.64 -10.76 11.41
C VAL A 205 -1.39 -9.88 11.34
N TYR A 206 -1.50 -8.71 10.68
CA TYR A 206 -0.35 -7.86 10.37
C TYR A 206 -0.43 -6.53 11.13
N PRO A 207 0.71 -5.92 11.54
CA PRO A 207 0.70 -4.62 12.18
C PRO A 207 0.35 -3.51 11.19
N LEU A 208 -0.15 -2.37 11.67
CA LEU A 208 -0.54 -1.24 10.80
C LEU A 208 0.63 -0.71 9.96
N SER A 209 1.84 -0.76 10.50
CA SER A 209 3.06 -0.31 9.83
C SER A 209 3.39 -1.04 8.52
N THR A 210 2.73 -2.18 8.23
CA THR A 210 2.96 -2.94 6.99
C THR A 210 1.90 -2.66 5.93
N ILE A 211 0.88 -1.84 6.22
CA ILE A 211 -0.33 -1.69 5.40
C ILE A 211 -0.22 -0.40 4.58
N GLY A 212 0.14 -0.49 3.29
CA GLY A 212 0.05 0.62 2.34
C GLY A 212 -1.35 1.22 2.29
N ALA A 213 -1.49 2.52 2.58
CA ALA A 213 -2.79 3.21 2.68
C ALA A 213 -2.71 4.66 2.18
N HIS A 214 -3.24 4.90 0.97
CA HIS A 214 -3.22 6.22 0.35
C HIS A 214 -4.58 6.91 0.35
N VAL A 215 -4.55 8.23 0.51
CA VAL A 215 -5.66 9.09 0.12
C VAL A 215 -5.67 9.15 -1.42
N SER A 216 -6.81 8.84 -2.04
CA SER A 216 -6.93 8.83 -3.51
C SER A 216 -7.97 9.82 -4.02
N ASP A 217 -8.11 9.87 -5.34
CA ASP A 217 -9.14 10.63 -6.05
C ASP A 217 -10.57 10.28 -5.62
N CYS A 218 -11.48 11.25 -5.81
CA CYS A 218 -12.89 11.17 -5.45
C CYS A 218 -13.76 11.88 -6.51
N PRO A 219 -14.84 11.26 -7.04
CA PRO A 219 -15.36 9.93 -6.72
C PRO A 219 -14.32 8.82 -6.95
N ASN A 220 -14.33 7.79 -6.11
CA ASN A 220 -13.35 6.70 -6.19
C ASN A 220 -13.41 6.04 -7.59
N HIS A 221 -12.23 5.76 -8.16
CA HIS A 221 -12.11 5.32 -9.55
C HIS A 221 -12.56 3.86 -9.78
N VAL A 222 -12.53 3.01 -8.75
CA VAL A 222 -12.94 1.60 -8.82
C VAL A 222 -14.46 1.46 -8.74
N LEU A 223 -15.10 2.17 -7.81
CA LEU A 223 -16.50 1.92 -7.44
C LEU A 223 -17.40 3.17 -7.37
N GLY A 224 -16.86 4.36 -7.66
CA GLY A 224 -17.65 5.59 -7.86
C GLY A 224 -18.17 6.25 -6.58
N ARG A 225 -17.75 5.82 -5.39
CA ARG A 225 -18.20 6.38 -4.11
C ARG A 225 -17.55 7.74 -3.86
N THR A 226 -18.35 8.67 -3.34
CA THR A 226 -17.87 10.00 -2.92
C THR A 226 -17.67 10.01 -1.41
N THR A 227 -16.46 10.35 -0.96
CA THR A 227 -16.12 10.45 0.47
C THR A 227 -15.41 11.76 0.78
N PRO A 228 -15.68 12.40 1.94
CA PRO A 228 -14.97 13.61 2.35
C PRO A 228 -13.45 13.41 2.36
N PHE A 229 -12.70 14.41 1.90
CA PHE A 229 -11.22 14.37 1.86
C PHE A 229 -10.61 14.11 3.25
N GLU A 230 -11.20 14.72 4.27
CA GLU A 230 -10.87 14.51 5.68
C GLU A 230 -10.95 13.03 6.09
N THR A 231 -12.08 12.36 5.78
CA THR A 231 -12.31 10.96 6.12
C THR A 231 -11.31 10.04 5.42
N ARG A 232 -10.99 10.31 4.13
CA ARG A 232 -9.93 9.58 3.41
C ARG A 232 -8.60 9.67 4.16
N GLY A 233 -8.24 10.87 4.62
CA GLY A 233 -7.05 11.09 5.45
C GLY A 233 -7.07 10.30 6.77
N TYR A 234 -8.18 10.32 7.51
CA TYR A 234 -8.29 9.59 8.78
C TYR A 234 -8.18 8.07 8.63
N VAL A 235 -8.71 7.51 7.54
CA VAL A 235 -8.60 6.07 7.26
C VAL A 235 -7.18 5.69 6.83
N ALA A 236 -6.54 6.54 6.03
CA ALA A 236 -5.16 6.34 5.58
C ALA A 236 -4.12 6.40 6.72
N LEU A 237 -4.44 7.07 7.85
CA LEU A 237 -3.58 7.05 9.04
C LEU A 237 -3.37 5.65 9.61
N ALA A 238 -4.28 4.70 9.38
CA ALA A 238 -4.14 3.32 9.86
C ALA A 238 -3.35 2.46 8.87
N GLY A 239 -2.13 2.89 8.57
CA GLY A 239 -1.26 2.30 7.55
C GLY A 239 0.01 3.12 7.33
N THR A 240 0.73 2.82 6.26
CA THR A 240 1.79 3.68 5.72
C THR A 240 1.13 4.71 4.80
N PHE A 241 1.02 5.94 5.33
CA PHE A 241 0.25 7.03 4.74
C PHE A 241 0.87 7.55 3.44
N GLY A 242 0.03 7.85 2.45
CA GLY A 242 0.45 8.48 1.20
C GLY A 242 -0.70 9.13 0.44
N TYR A 243 -0.38 9.70 -0.73
CA TYR A 243 -1.34 10.31 -1.64
C TYR A 243 -1.21 9.68 -3.03
N GLU A 244 -2.35 9.32 -3.62
CA GLU A 244 -2.44 8.73 -4.96
C GLU A 244 -3.56 9.40 -5.75
N LEU A 245 -3.33 10.67 -6.08
CA LEU A 245 -4.27 11.55 -6.76
C LEU A 245 -3.52 12.70 -7.44
N ASP A 246 -4.15 13.33 -8.44
CA ASP A 246 -3.58 14.53 -9.06
C ASP A 246 -3.85 15.76 -8.17
N VAL A 247 -2.87 16.08 -7.32
CA VAL A 247 -2.91 17.25 -6.41
C VAL A 247 -3.06 18.59 -7.15
N THR A 248 -2.81 18.63 -8.46
CA THR A 248 -2.99 19.84 -9.27
C THR A 248 -4.43 20.02 -9.76
N ARG A 249 -5.26 18.97 -9.69
CA ARG A 249 -6.61 18.93 -10.29
C ARG A 249 -7.75 18.73 -9.31
N ILE A 250 -7.47 18.35 -8.07
CA ILE A 250 -8.51 18.27 -7.03
C ILE A 250 -9.13 19.65 -6.71
N PRO A 251 -10.35 19.67 -6.14
CA PRO A 251 -10.98 20.91 -5.67
C PRO A 251 -10.03 21.71 -4.77
N LYS A 252 -10.10 23.05 -4.88
CA LYS A 252 -9.22 23.95 -4.14
C LYS A 252 -9.36 23.73 -2.62
N GLU A 253 -10.58 23.51 -2.17
CA GLU A 253 -10.93 23.27 -0.78
C GLU A 253 -10.23 22.01 -0.25
N ASP A 254 -10.24 20.91 -1.00
CA ASP A 254 -9.55 19.66 -0.65
C ASP A 254 -8.02 19.87 -0.66
N ARG A 255 -7.49 20.58 -1.66
CA ARG A 255 -6.05 20.85 -1.77
C ARG A 255 -5.51 21.68 -0.60
N GLU A 256 -6.30 22.62 -0.11
CA GLU A 256 -5.97 23.45 1.06
C GLU A 256 -5.92 22.64 2.36
N MET A 257 -6.50 21.43 2.41
CA MET A 257 -6.44 20.54 3.58
C MET A 257 -5.16 19.68 3.64
N ILE A 258 -4.44 19.52 2.53
CA ILE A 258 -3.24 18.66 2.47
C ILE A 258 -2.20 19.01 3.54
N PRO A 259 -1.81 20.29 3.74
CA PRO A 259 -0.80 20.63 4.75
C PRO A 259 -1.19 20.19 6.17
N GLU A 260 -2.46 20.31 6.53
CA GLU A 260 -2.94 19.89 7.86
C GLU A 260 -3.03 18.37 7.98
N GLN A 261 -3.39 17.65 6.91
CA GLN A 261 -3.33 16.19 6.90
C GLN A 261 -1.90 15.66 7.02
N VAL A 262 -0.93 16.31 6.36
CA VAL A 262 0.50 15.95 6.48
C VAL A 262 1.00 16.20 7.90
N LYS A 263 0.64 17.34 8.52
CA LYS A 263 0.95 17.59 9.94
C LYS A 263 0.32 16.55 10.86
N MET A 264 -0.92 16.18 10.59
CA MET A 264 -1.64 15.13 11.32
C MET A 264 -0.93 13.77 11.20
N TYR A 265 -0.51 13.39 10.00
CA TYR A 265 0.32 12.20 9.78
C TYR A 265 1.60 12.26 10.63
N HIS A 266 2.40 13.31 10.52
CA HIS A 266 3.64 13.43 11.30
C HIS A 266 3.41 13.41 12.81
N ARG A 267 2.29 13.96 13.28
CA ARG A 267 1.95 13.94 14.70
C ARG A 267 1.69 12.53 15.22
N TYR A 268 1.08 11.66 14.41
CA TYR A 268 0.58 10.36 14.87
C TYR A 268 1.39 9.16 14.33
N ASN A 269 2.27 9.36 13.36
CA ASN A 269 2.95 8.27 12.66
C ASN A 269 3.71 7.31 13.60
N ASP A 270 4.46 7.84 14.58
CA ASP A 270 5.20 6.98 15.51
C ASP A 270 4.25 6.14 16.37
N LEU A 271 3.15 6.73 16.85
CA LEU A 271 2.12 6.00 17.58
C LEU A 271 1.48 4.91 16.72
N ILE A 272 1.13 5.20 15.46
CA ILE A 272 0.57 4.20 14.53
C ILE A 272 1.57 3.07 14.24
N ARG A 273 2.84 3.40 14.06
CA ARG A 273 3.89 2.45 13.68
C ARG A 273 4.29 1.53 14.84
N GLU A 274 4.31 2.04 16.06
CA GLU A 274 4.87 1.33 17.22
C GLU A 274 3.83 0.93 18.27
N GLY A 275 2.63 1.51 18.24
CA GLY A 275 1.60 1.29 19.25
C GLY A 275 0.81 -0.02 19.10
N ASP A 276 0.08 -0.35 20.15
CA ASP A 276 -0.86 -1.48 20.20
C ASP A 276 -2.19 -1.10 19.55
N TYR A 277 -2.56 -1.80 18.49
CA TYR A 277 -3.82 -1.61 17.77
C TYR A 277 -4.98 -2.39 18.41
N TYR A 278 -6.06 -1.67 18.73
CA TYR A 278 -7.29 -2.24 19.29
C TYR A 278 -8.48 -1.98 18.37
N ARG A 279 -9.09 -3.06 17.88
CA ARG A 279 -10.40 -3.03 17.20
C ARG A 279 -11.52 -2.77 18.21
N ILE A 280 -12.34 -1.74 17.99
CA ILE A 280 -13.42 -1.34 18.89
C ILE A 280 -14.80 -1.68 18.30
N ALA A 281 -15.08 -1.25 17.07
CA ALA A 281 -16.34 -1.51 16.37
C ALA A 281 -16.06 -2.00 14.94
N ASP A 282 -16.97 -2.78 14.37
CA ASP A 282 -16.83 -3.39 13.06
C ASP A 282 -17.94 -2.95 12.12
N TYR A 283 -17.62 -2.11 11.13
CA TYR A 283 -18.59 -1.69 10.13
C TYR A 283 -19.16 -2.88 9.32
N GLY A 284 -18.36 -3.92 9.06
CA GLY A 284 -18.80 -5.13 8.36
C GLY A 284 -19.94 -5.86 9.09
N GLU A 285 -19.98 -5.78 10.42
CA GLU A 285 -21.05 -6.37 11.23
C GLU A 285 -22.21 -5.40 11.45
N ASN A 286 -21.93 -4.17 11.88
CA ASN A 286 -22.98 -3.26 12.35
C ASN A 286 -23.55 -2.36 11.24
N ARG A 287 -22.89 -2.28 10.09
CA ARG A 287 -23.30 -1.52 8.88
C ARG A 287 -23.50 -0.01 9.07
N LEU A 288 -23.02 0.57 10.17
CA LEU A 288 -23.27 1.96 10.52
C LEU A 288 -22.01 2.77 10.83
N TYR A 289 -21.00 2.16 11.45
CA TYR A 289 -19.77 2.84 11.84
C TYR A 289 -18.62 1.86 12.07
N ASP A 290 -17.39 2.35 11.97
CA ASP A 290 -16.18 1.65 12.39
C ASP A 290 -15.45 2.46 13.47
N ALA A 291 -14.69 1.78 14.31
CA ALA A 291 -13.88 2.41 15.34
C ALA A 291 -12.70 1.54 15.74
N TRP A 292 -11.55 2.17 15.90
CA TRP A 292 -10.35 1.55 16.43
C TRP A 292 -9.56 2.57 17.25
N MET A 293 -8.54 2.07 17.94
CA MET A 293 -7.56 2.94 18.58
C MET A 293 -6.17 2.33 18.55
N VAL A 294 -5.16 3.18 18.66
CA VAL A 294 -3.77 2.79 18.84
C VAL A 294 -3.27 3.38 20.15
N VAL A 295 -2.64 2.56 20.98
CA VAL A 295 -2.14 2.94 22.31
C VAL A 295 -0.63 2.75 22.36
N SER A 296 0.09 3.76 22.81
CA SER A 296 1.54 3.68 23.09
C SER A 296 1.85 2.54 24.07
N LYS A 297 3.05 1.96 23.96
CA LYS A 297 3.47 0.82 24.80
C LYS A 297 3.49 1.13 26.29
N ASP A 298 3.82 2.37 26.65
CA ASP A 298 3.80 2.85 28.04
C ASP A 298 2.40 3.33 28.49
N LYS A 299 1.41 3.23 27.59
CA LYS A 299 0.02 3.64 27.78
C LYS A 299 -0.16 5.12 28.10
N ARG A 300 0.79 5.99 27.75
CA ARG A 300 0.71 7.44 28.02
C ARG A 300 0.03 8.24 26.93
N GLU A 301 -0.09 7.67 25.74
CA GLU A 301 -0.68 8.28 24.57
C GLU A 301 -1.61 7.29 23.85
N ALA A 302 -2.76 7.75 23.38
CA ALA A 302 -3.66 6.96 22.57
C ALA A 302 -4.41 7.80 21.53
N LEU A 303 -4.56 7.27 20.33
CA LEU A 303 -5.35 7.86 19.25
C LEU A 303 -6.56 6.98 18.97
N VAL A 304 -7.77 7.52 19.13
CA VAL A 304 -9.01 6.87 18.74
C VAL A 304 -9.45 7.42 17.38
N THR A 305 -9.74 6.54 16.44
CA THR A 305 -10.35 6.90 15.16
C THR A 305 -11.75 6.32 15.10
N TYR A 306 -12.72 7.18 14.81
CA TYR A 306 -14.12 6.80 14.63
C TYR A 306 -14.60 7.26 13.26
N ILE A 307 -15.20 6.34 12.50
CA ILE A 307 -15.76 6.64 11.17
C ILE A 307 -17.26 6.31 11.19
N GLN A 308 -18.09 7.35 11.11
CA GLN A 308 -19.51 7.18 10.80
C GLN A 308 -19.65 6.85 9.32
N VAL A 309 -20.19 5.67 9.03
CA VAL A 309 -20.46 5.27 7.65
C VAL A 309 -21.83 5.78 7.22
N MET A 310 -22.89 5.38 7.95
CA MET A 310 -24.25 5.81 7.67
C MET A 310 -24.82 6.64 8.81
N GLN A 311 -25.25 7.87 8.51
CA GLN A 311 -25.99 8.70 9.46
C GLN A 311 -27.42 8.16 9.62
N ARG A 312 -27.92 8.24 10.86
CA ARG A 312 -29.33 7.96 11.17
C ARG A 312 -30.01 9.22 11.72
N PRO A 313 -31.19 9.60 11.21
CA PRO A 313 -31.92 10.73 11.75
C PRO A 313 -32.44 10.43 13.16
N ASN A 314 -32.42 11.45 14.03
CA ASN A 314 -32.95 11.41 15.41
C ASN A 314 -32.46 10.20 16.24
N TYR A 315 -31.19 9.82 16.06
CA TYR A 315 -30.58 8.74 16.84
C TYR A 315 -29.75 9.32 17.98
N LYS A 316 -29.75 8.66 19.14
CA LYS A 316 -28.93 9.06 20.29
C LYS A 316 -27.43 9.02 19.94
N SER A 317 -26.64 9.90 20.55
CA SER A 317 -25.18 9.87 20.44
C SER A 317 -24.66 8.46 20.74
N ARG A 318 -23.69 8.00 19.94
CA ARG A 318 -23.11 6.67 20.09
C ARG A 318 -22.05 6.72 21.18
N ARG A 319 -22.09 5.76 22.09
CA ARG A 319 -21.12 5.63 23.17
C ARG A 319 -20.14 4.51 22.83
N ILE A 320 -18.86 4.80 22.92
CA ILE A 320 -17.78 3.90 22.54
C ILE A 320 -16.89 3.65 23.74
N ARG A 321 -16.70 2.37 24.05
CA ARG A 321 -15.83 1.91 25.13
C ARG A 321 -14.44 1.66 24.58
N LEU A 322 -13.46 2.38 25.14
CA LEU A 322 -12.06 2.27 24.71
C LEU A 322 -11.42 1.00 25.29
N LYS A 323 -10.18 0.70 24.87
CA LYS A 323 -9.41 -0.48 25.27
C LYS A 323 -7.93 -0.11 25.47
N GLY A 324 -7.18 -0.96 26.14
CA GLY A 324 -5.71 -0.87 26.19
C GLY A 324 -5.12 0.19 27.12
N LEU A 325 -5.94 1.11 27.65
CA LEU A 325 -5.51 2.16 28.57
C LEU A 325 -5.12 1.60 29.95
N ASP A 326 -4.41 2.39 30.75
CA ASP A 326 -4.21 2.13 32.18
C ASP A 326 -5.40 2.68 32.99
N GLU A 327 -6.04 1.81 33.78
CA GLU A 327 -7.26 2.13 34.53
C GLU A 327 -7.10 3.28 35.53
N ASN A 328 -5.89 3.41 36.10
CA ASN A 328 -5.58 4.35 37.17
C ASN A 328 -5.00 5.67 36.66
N THR A 329 -4.61 5.73 35.39
CA THR A 329 -4.08 6.94 34.76
C THR A 329 -5.21 7.89 34.36
N VAL A 330 -4.99 9.18 34.53
CA VAL A 330 -5.88 10.24 34.02
C VAL A 330 -5.38 10.66 32.64
N TYR A 331 -6.28 10.59 31.65
CA TYR A 331 -6.03 11.01 30.29
C TYR A 331 -6.76 12.31 30.00
N ARG A 332 -6.10 13.20 29.25
CA ARG A 332 -6.68 14.43 28.70
C ARG A 332 -6.97 14.23 27.22
N ASP A 333 -8.17 14.60 26.79
CA ASP A 333 -8.47 14.81 25.37
C ASP A 333 -7.85 16.13 24.94
N GLU A 334 -6.85 16.07 24.06
CA GLU A 334 -6.09 17.22 23.58
C GLU A 334 -6.96 18.25 22.83
N GLN A 335 -8.10 17.82 22.26
CA GLN A 335 -8.98 18.74 21.52
C GLN A 335 -9.94 19.49 22.44
N THR A 336 -10.47 18.82 23.47
CA THR A 336 -11.51 19.40 24.35
C THR A 336 -10.95 19.90 25.68
N GLY A 337 -9.77 19.44 26.08
CA GLY A 337 -9.16 19.70 27.38
C GLY A 337 -9.80 18.91 28.54
N GLU A 338 -10.83 18.13 28.27
CA GLU A 338 -11.50 17.31 29.28
C GLU A 338 -10.61 16.16 29.74
N THR A 339 -10.76 15.74 31.00
CA THR A 339 -9.96 14.68 31.60
C THR A 339 -10.83 13.54 32.09
N TYR A 340 -10.32 12.32 31.94
CA TYR A 340 -11.02 11.09 32.25
C TYR A 340 -10.03 10.08 32.83
N THR A 341 -10.45 9.29 33.81
CA THR A 341 -9.66 8.11 34.17
C THR A 341 -9.72 7.07 33.05
N GLY A 342 -8.65 6.30 32.85
CA GLY A 342 -8.67 5.21 31.87
C GLY A 342 -9.79 4.21 32.12
N SER A 343 -10.10 3.93 33.40
CA SER A 343 -11.25 3.13 33.81
C SER A 343 -12.59 3.72 33.32
N ALA A 344 -12.80 5.04 33.41
CA ALA A 344 -14.02 5.66 32.90
C ALA A 344 -14.13 5.50 31.37
N LEU A 345 -13.03 5.74 30.65
CA LEU A 345 -12.98 5.60 29.19
C LEU A 345 -13.24 4.16 28.72
N MET A 346 -12.75 3.16 29.46
CA MET A 346 -12.93 1.75 29.11
C MET A 346 -14.30 1.19 29.52
N TYR A 347 -14.83 1.54 30.68
CA TYR A 347 -16.07 0.94 31.20
C TYR A 347 -17.32 1.79 30.93
N ALA A 348 -17.23 3.11 31.14
CA ALA A 348 -18.34 4.02 30.87
C ALA A 348 -18.38 4.45 29.40
N GLY A 349 -17.21 4.60 28.76
CA GLY A 349 -17.08 5.00 27.36
C GLY A 349 -17.26 6.50 27.11
N ILE A 350 -16.90 6.93 25.90
CA ILE A 350 -17.00 8.31 25.42
C ILE A 350 -18.12 8.44 24.38
N ASN A 351 -18.88 9.54 24.43
CA ASN A 351 -19.95 9.81 23.46
C ASN A 351 -19.37 10.45 22.20
N MET A 352 -19.65 9.86 21.03
CA MET A 352 -19.37 10.46 19.72
C MET A 352 -20.46 11.48 19.40
N THR A 353 -20.05 12.73 19.26
CA THR A 353 -20.90 13.90 18.99
C THR A 353 -20.28 14.75 17.88
N GLY A 354 -21.09 15.62 17.27
CA GLY A 354 -20.62 16.62 16.30
C GLY A 354 -20.46 16.09 14.86
N LEU A 355 -21.00 14.93 14.52
CA LEU A 355 -20.90 14.35 13.17
C LEU A 355 -22.22 14.46 12.43
N HIS A 356 -22.19 15.14 11.28
CA HIS A 356 -23.35 15.31 10.39
C HIS A 356 -22.97 14.93 8.96
N GLY A 357 -23.73 14.02 8.37
CA GLY A 357 -23.51 13.40 7.06
C GLY A 357 -23.02 11.96 7.14
N ASP A 358 -23.10 11.28 6.01
CA ASP A 358 -22.46 9.99 5.79
C ASP A 358 -20.94 10.15 5.66
N PHE A 359 -20.22 9.07 5.92
CA PHE A 359 -18.76 8.97 5.75
C PHE A 359 -18.00 10.09 6.48
N LYS A 360 -18.40 10.43 7.71
CA LYS A 360 -17.74 11.43 8.54
C LYS A 360 -16.86 10.78 9.58
N GLY A 361 -15.64 11.27 9.74
CA GLY A 361 -14.71 10.76 10.75
C GLY A 361 -14.44 11.73 11.89
N LYS A 362 -13.92 11.19 12.99
CA LYS A 362 -13.44 11.94 14.15
C LYS A 362 -12.20 11.26 14.71
N LEU A 363 -11.19 12.06 15.05
CA LEU A 363 -10.04 11.65 15.83
C LEU A 363 -10.16 12.17 17.26
N ILE A 364 -9.75 11.37 18.24
CA ILE A 364 -9.63 11.79 19.64
C ILE A 364 -8.25 11.37 20.12
N HIS A 365 -7.43 12.36 20.46
CA HIS A 365 -6.07 12.15 20.93
C HIS A 365 -6.00 12.32 22.45
N LEU A 366 -5.60 11.26 23.13
CA LEU A 366 -5.58 11.15 24.59
C LEU A 366 -4.15 11.10 25.10
N THR A 367 -3.79 11.99 26.02
CA THR A 367 -2.45 12.05 26.65
C THR A 367 -2.58 11.91 28.16
N ALA A 368 -1.69 11.14 28.79
CA ALA A 368 -1.65 10.99 30.24
C ALA A 368 -1.20 12.30 30.89
N VAL A 369 -1.93 12.72 31.94
CA VAL A 369 -1.71 13.96 32.69
C VAL A 369 -0.67 13.77 33.79
#